data_AF-A0A015KFP1-F1
#
_entry.id   AF-A0A015KFP1-F1
#
_cell.length_a   1.000
_cell.length_b   1.000
_cell.length_c   1.000
_cell.angle_alpha   90.00
_cell.angle_beta   90.00
_cell.angle_gamma   90.00
#
_symmetry.space_group_name_H-M   'P 1'
#
loop_
_entity.id
_entity.type
_entity.pdbx_description
1 polymer ?
#
loop_
_entity_poly.entity_id
_entity_poly.type
_entity_poly.pdbx_seq_one_letter_code
_entity_poly.pdbx_strand_id
1 'polypeptide(L)'
;METLVPTIIIEWIPYNRIENIKFLTKGGYSKIYTAVWIDGGYNEWDSKKQQLKRFGRENVILKTLGNVESENQRWFEEAKSHFTISNKWSSTVRCYGLTQNILDGNYMLVIRKMDMDLRKYLQQNHNQLTWKERIQITYEIIIALSRIHGENAIHRDLHSKNILHSHYYQRFYISDLGFCGPANRPSKSIYGNLPYIAPEIINGKGYTFKSDIYSFAMLMWEISSGQPPFINYEHDYDLAMKIINGIRPKIVPGTPLEYKKLIEQCWDADPSKRLDIYTLWNEIRNINISYQNNPSKLAANNNLKINKSNTSLKSKDTNSALYTSKLHQFENLPEPRNATEEELEALHSKSHDLEIPDNSK
;
A
#
# COMPACT_ATOMS: atom_id res chain seq x y z
N MET A 1 -2.65 26.66 -5.94
CA MET A 1 -3.51 25.53 -6.33
C MET A 1 -4.93 26.05 -6.27
N GLU A 2 -5.62 26.09 -7.41
CA GLU A 2 -7.05 26.37 -7.44
C GLU A 2 -7.83 25.14 -6.95
N THR A 3 -8.90 25.35 -6.18
CA THR A 3 -9.71 24.27 -5.63
C THR A 3 -11.16 24.48 -6.05
N LEU A 4 -11.79 23.43 -6.57
CA LEU A 4 -13.13 23.50 -7.18
C LEU A 4 -14.27 23.38 -6.17
N VAL A 5 -14.00 22.82 -4.98
CA VAL A 5 -15.01 22.64 -3.92
C VAL A 5 -14.39 22.89 -2.54
N PRO A 6 -15.15 23.38 -1.55
CA PRO A 6 -14.66 23.62 -0.19
C PRO A 6 -13.95 22.42 0.45
N THR A 7 -14.44 21.21 0.17
CA THR A 7 -13.93 19.96 0.73
C THR A 7 -12.57 19.51 0.18
N ILE A 8 -11.87 20.30 -0.62
CA ILE A 8 -10.50 19.97 -1.09
C ILE A 8 -9.54 21.15 -0.91
N ILE A 9 -9.92 22.14 -0.10
CA ILE A 9 -9.06 23.25 0.27
C ILE A 9 -7.91 22.71 1.15
N ILE A 10 -6.68 23.05 0.76
CA ILE A 10 -5.48 22.82 1.54
C ILE A 10 -5.32 23.98 2.51
N GLU A 11 -5.09 23.67 3.79
CA GLU A 11 -5.03 24.67 4.84
C GLU A 11 -3.66 24.71 5.52
N TRP A 12 -3.20 25.91 5.87
CA TRP A 12 -2.29 26.06 7.00
C TRP A 12 -3.13 25.98 8.27
N ILE A 13 -2.90 24.95 9.07
CA ILE A 13 -3.67 24.64 10.28
C ILE A 13 -2.85 25.09 11.49
N PRO A 14 -3.27 26.16 12.19
CA PRO A 14 -2.55 26.62 13.38
C PRO A 14 -2.48 25.49 14.42
N TYR A 15 -1.28 25.25 14.96
CA TYR A 15 -1.03 24.11 15.86
C TYR A 15 -1.90 24.16 17.12
N ASN A 16 -2.25 25.35 17.61
CA ASN A 16 -3.15 25.55 18.74
C ASN A 16 -4.63 25.17 18.46
N ARG A 17 -4.98 24.84 17.21
CA ARG A 17 -6.29 24.25 16.84
C ARG A 17 -6.26 22.72 16.81
N ILE A 18 -5.13 22.11 17.21
CA ILE A 18 -4.94 20.67 17.26
C ILE A 18 -4.78 20.25 18.72
N GLU A 19 -5.71 19.42 19.18
CA GLU A 19 -5.78 18.94 20.56
C GLU A 19 -5.54 17.43 20.66
N ASN A 20 -5.32 16.94 21.88
CA ASN A 20 -5.20 15.51 22.19
C ASN A 20 -4.16 14.78 21.33
N ILE A 21 -3.02 15.43 21.06
CA ILE A 21 -1.94 14.86 20.27
C ILE A 21 -1.32 13.69 21.04
N LYS A 22 -1.41 12.48 20.48
CA LYS A 22 -0.87 11.24 21.06
C LYS A 22 -0.02 10.52 20.04
N PHE A 23 1.19 10.14 20.44
CA PHE A 23 2.06 9.31 19.60
C PHE A 23 1.36 7.99 19.27
N LEU A 24 1.34 7.64 17.99
CA LEU A 24 0.75 6.40 17.50
C LEU A 24 1.83 5.38 17.17
N THR A 25 2.78 5.76 16.31
CA THR A 25 3.85 4.88 15.86
C THR A 25 4.96 5.67 15.15
N LYS A 26 6.08 5.01 14.88
CA LYS A 26 7.11 5.47 13.97
C LYS A 26 7.07 4.59 12.71
N GLY A 27 6.67 5.17 11.59
CA GLY A 27 6.64 4.50 10.28
C GLY A 27 7.80 4.98 9.43
N GLY A 28 8.70 4.06 9.03
CA GLY A 28 9.93 4.41 8.32
C GLY A 28 10.69 5.54 9.04
N TYR A 29 10.75 6.71 8.42
CA TYR A 29 11.45 7.90 8.93
C TYR A 29 10.51 8.98 9.51
N SER A 30 9.21 8.74 9.55
CA SER A 30 8.20 9.66 10.08
C SER A 30 7.65 9.20 11.43
N LYS A 31 7.44 10.15 12.35
CA LYS A 31 6.62 9.94 13.54
C LYS A 31 5.16 10.25 13.18
N ILE A 32 4.27 9.37 13.62
CA ILE A 32 2.84 9.46 13.36
C ILE A 32 2.13 9.66 14.69
N TYR A 33 1.22 10.63 14.73
CA TYR A 33 0.43 10.95 15.91
C TYR A 33 -1.06 10.93 15.54
N THR A 34 -1.90 10.54 16.49
CA THR A 34 -3.34 10.84 16.44
C THR A 34 -3.60 12.18 17.09
N ALA A 35 -4.55 12.95 16.58
CA ALA A 35 -4.96 14.21 17.16
C ALA A 35 -6.41 14.56 16.80
N VAL A 36 -6.92 15.63 17.40
CA VAL A 36 -8.23 16.19 17.11
C VAL A 36 -8.06 17.60 16.58
N TRP A 37 -8.52 17.87 15.36
CA TRP A 37 -8.60 19.22 14.82
C TRP A 37 -9.96 19.82 15.18
N ILE A 38 -9.97 20.87 16.01
CA ILE A 38 -11.22 21.39 16.62
C ILE A 38 -12.15 22.09 15.64
N ASP A 39 -11.57 22.67 14.58
CA ASP A 39 -12.28 23.36 13.53
C ASP A 39 -12.78 22.41 12.44
N GLY A 40 -11.99 21.37 12.15
CA GLY A 40 -12.17 20.54 10.96
C GLY A 40 -11.99 21.30 9.65
N GLY A 41 -12.01 20.52 8.56
CA GLY A 41 -11.90 21.07 7.22
C GLY A 41 -13.15 21.85 6.80
N TYR A 42 -13.00 22.67 5.76
CA TYR A 42 -14.16 23.26 5.09
C TYR A 42 -15.05 22.19 4.45
N ASN A 43 -16.36 22.40 4.54
CA ASN A 43 -17.38 21.49 4.00
C ASN A 43 -18.27 22.15 2.93
N GLU A 44 -18.75 23.36 3.20
CA GLU A 44 -19.70 24.03 2.31
C GLU A 44 -19.45 25.54 2.23
N TRP A 45 -19.92 26.16 1.14
CA TRP A 45 -19.96 27.61 0.97
C TRP A 45 -21.34 28.13 1.37
N ASP A 46 -21.40 29.02 2.35
CA ASP A 46 -22.64 29.72 2.72
C ASP A 46 -22.80 30.96 1.85
N SER A 47 -23.68 30.88 0.84
CA SER A 47 -23.93 31.99 -0.09
C SER A 47 -24.61 33.20 0.56
N LYS A 48 -25.31 33.04 1.68
CA LYS A 48 -25.95 34.17 2.37
C LYS A 48 -24.94 34.93 3.21
N LYS A 49 -24.07 34.21 3.92
CA LYS A 49 -23.03 34.78 4.77
C LYS A 49 -21.73 35.09 4.02
N GLN A 50 -21.62 34.66 2.76
CA GLN A 50 -20.43 34.78 1.91
C GLN A 50 -19.16 34.25 2.63
N GLN A 51 -19.29 33.07 3.26
CA GLN A 51 -18.20 32.47 4.02
C GLN A 51 -18.19 30.95 3.91
N LEU A 52 -17.00 30.36 4.08
CA LEU A 52 -16.86 28.91 4.19
C LEU A 52 -17.32 28.43 5.56
N LYS A 53 -18.07 27.34 5.56
CA LYS A 53 -18.45 26.62 6.78
C LYS A 53 -17.53 25.44 7.00
N ARG A 54 -17.14 25.26 8.27
CA ARG A 54 -16.29 24.17 8.71
C ARG A 54 -17.12 22.98 9.16
N PHE A 55 -16.57 21.79 8.98
CA PHE A 55 -17.18 20.54 9.42
C PHE A 55 -17.29 20.45 10.96
N GLY A 56 -16.40 21.14 11.68
CA GLY A 56 -16.26 21.01 13.11
C GLY A 56 -15.27 19.93 13.50
N ARG A 57 -15.27 19.56 14.78
CA ARG A 57 -14.28 18.68 15.40
C ARG A 57 -14.06 17.39 14.61
N GLU A 58 -12.81 17.16 14.17
CA GLU A 58 -12.45 16.03 13.31
C GLU A 58 -11.21 15.30 13.84
N ASN A 59 -11.23 13.96 13.79
CA ASN A 59 -10.07 13.15 14.14
C ASN A 59 -9.08 13.09 12.98
N VAL A 60 -7.82 13.40 13.24
CA VAL A 60 -6.77 13.50 12.22
C VAL A 60 -5.53 12.69 12.62
N ILE A 61 -4.70 12.41 11.62
CA ILE A 61 -3.34 11.91 11.78
C ILE A 61 -2.38 13.06 11.50
N LEU A 62 -1.38 13.21 12.36
CA LEU A 62 -0.24 14.09 12.11
C LEU A 62 0.96 13.24 11.71
N LYS A 63 1.50 13.46 10.50
CA LYS A 63 2.72 12.80 10.02
C LYS A 63 3.85 13.83 9.96
N THR A 64 4.92 13.63 10.72
CA THR A 64 6.08 14.53 10.67
C THR A 64 6.82 14.39 9.35
N LEU A 65 7.22 15.51 8.76
CA LEU A 65 7.93 15.55 7.49
C LEU A 65 9.47 15.57 7.61
N GLY A 66 10.00 15.49 8.84
CA GLY A 66 11.44 15.58 9.15
C GLY A 66 11.86 16.99 9.59
N ASN A 67 13.13 17.14 9.98
CA ASN A 67 13.67 18.41 10.47
C ASN A 67 13.98 19.36 9.30
N VAL A 68 13.47 20.59 9.40
CA VAL A 68 13.65 21.69 8.44
C VAL A 68 15.11 22.12 8.33
N GLU A 69 15.92 21.86 9.37
CA GLU A 69 17.35 22.16 9.39
C GLU A 69 18.17 21.28 8.44
N SER A 70 17.61 20.16 7.95
CA SER A 70 18.22 19.44 6.83
C SER A 70 17.87 20.19 5.54
N GLU A 71 18.86 20.63 4.77
CA GLU A 71 18.77 21.39 3.49
C GLU A 71 17.99 20.66 2.36
N ASN A 72 17.17 19.67 2.69
CA ASN A 72 16.60 18.73 1.76
C ASN A 72 15.17 19.11 1.43
N GLN A 73 14.97 19.75 0.26
CA GLN A 73 13.67 20.11 -0.32
C GLN A 73 12.71 18.91 -0.52
N ARG A 74 13.14 17.67 -0.25
CA ARG A 74 12.32 16.46 -0.41
C ARG A 74 11.05 16.43 0.44
N TRP A 75 11.09 16.98 1.65
CA TRP A 75 9.89 17.05 2.50
C TRP A 75 8.80 17.94 1.87
N PHE A 76 9.22 19.00 1.18
CA PHE A 76 8.34 19.90 0.46
C PHE A 76 7.76 19.23 -0.79
N GLU A 77 8.56 18.45 -1.52
CA GLU A 77 8.08 17.66 -2.65
C GLU A 77 7.10 16.55 -2.22
N GLU A 78 7.30 15.93 -1.05
CA GLU A 78 6.33 15.01 -0.44
C GLU A 78 5.01 15.73 -0.13
N ALA A 79 5.06 16.87 0.56
CA ALA A 79 3.87 17.66 0.88
C ALA A 79 3.14 18.10 -0.40
N LYS A 80 3.86 18.65 -1.37
CA LYS A 80 3.34 19.08 -2.67
C LYS A 80 2.71 17.94 -3.46
N SER A 81 3.35 16.77 -3.49
CA SER A 81 2.80 15.58 -4.14
C SER A 81 1.50 15.15 -3.49
N HIS A 82 1.49 15.10 -2.15
CA HIS A 82 0.30 14.71 -1.41
C HIS A 82 -0.85 15.71 -1.66
N PHE A 83 -0.55 17.01 -1.66
CA PHE A 83 -1.52 18.06 -1.97
C PHE A 83 -2.04 18.00 -3.41
N THR A 84 -1.18 17.77 -4.39
CA THR A 84 -1.58 17.75 -5.79
C THR A 84 -2.49 16.55 -6.07
N ILE A 85 -2.10 15.37 -5.59
CA ILE A 85 -2.81 14.12 -5.88
C ILE A 85 -4.06 13.99 -5.00
N SER A 86 -3.97 14.20 -3.68
CA SER A 86 -5.10 13.93 -2.77
C SER A 86 -6.23 14.95 -2.85
N ASN A 87 -5.96 16.17 -3.32
CA ASN A 87 -7.02 17.16 -3.54
C ASN A 87 -7.70 17.01 -4.91
N LYS A 88 -7.02 16.46 -5.91
CA LYS A 88 -7.60 16.20 -7.22
C LYS A 88 -8.38 14.89 -7.25
N TRP A 89 -7.92 13.89 -6.50
CA TRP A 89 -8.43 12.52 -6.59
C TRP A 89 -8.91 11.98 -5.24
N SER A 90 -10.21 11.73 -5.14
CA SER A 90 -10.85 11.18 -3.94
C SER A 90 -10.51 9.72 -3.63
N SER A 91 -9.63 9.07 -4.39
CA SER A 91 -9.21 7.67 -4.21
C SER A 91 -7.91 7.52 -3.43
N THR A 92 -7.27 8.62 -3.05
CA THR A 92 -6.14 8.62 -2.12
C THR A 92 -6.57 9.22 -0.79
N VAL A 93 -5.82 8.94 0.28
CA VAL A 93 -6.14 9.48 1.60
C VAL A 93 -5.96 10.99 1.59
N ARG A 94 -7.00 11.71 2.02
CA ARG A 94 -7.05 13.16 2.02
C ARG A 94 -6.00 13.75 2.95
N CYS A 95 -5.22 14.70 2.42
CA CYS A 95 -4.40 15.61 3.21
C CYS A 95 -5.09 16.96 3.34
N TYR A 96 -5.41 17.36 4.56
CA TYR A 96 -6.02 18.66 4.84
C TYR A 96 -5.04 19.81 4.72
N GLY A 97 -3.75 19.56 4.93
CA GLY A 97 -2.73 20.60 4.82
C GLY A 97 -1.54 20.40 5.75
N LEU A 98 -0.94 21.52 6.16
CA LEU A 98 0.24 21.55 7.03
C LEU A 98 -0.08 22.16 8.38
N THR A 99 0.65 21.70 9.38
CA THR A 99 0.83 22.41 10.65
C THR A 99 2.32 22.42 11.00
N GLN A 100 2.70 23.24 11.96
CA GLN A 100 4.07 23.27 12.48
C GLN A 100 4.02 23.13 14.00
N ASN A 101 4.72 22.13 14.51
CA ASN A 101 4.84 21.93 15.93
C ASN A 101 5.64 23.07 16.55
N ILE A 102 5.03 23.81 17.47
CA ILE A 102 5.64 24.98 18.13
C ILE A 102 6.79 24.61 19.08
N LEU A 103 6.88 23.34 19.51
CA LEU A 103 7.88 22.89 20.48
C LEU A 103 9.23 22.57 19.82
N ASP A 104 9.21 22.01 18.61
CA ASP A 104 10.41 21.53 17.91
C ASP A 104 10.56 22.11 16.49
N GLY A 105 9.63 22.97 16.05
CA GLY A 105 9.65 23.63 14.74
C GLY A 105 9.33 22.72 13.56
N ASN A 106 9.06 21.43 13.78
CA ASN A 106 8.87 20.47 12.69
C ASN A 106 7.52 20.66 11.97
N TYR A 107 7.55 20.65 10.64
CA TYR A 107 6.33 20.58 9.83
C TYR A 107 5.69 19.18 9.89
N MET A 108 4.37 19.16 9.91
CA MET A 108 3.58 17.94 9.92
C MET A 108 2.45 18.05 8.89
N LEU A 109 2.20 16.95 8.17
CA LEU A 109 0.98 16.80 7.38
C LEU A 109 -0.19 16.52 8.31
N VAL A 110 -1.32 17.18 8.07
CA VAL A 110 -2.59 16.88 8.72
C VAL A 110 -3.42 16.04 7.76
N ILE A 111 -3.58 14.76 8.08
CA ILE A 111 -4.13 13.73 7.19
C ILE A 111 -5.43 13.18 7.80
N ARG A 112 -6.40 12.82 6.95
CA ARG A 112 -7.60 12.11 7.39
C ARG A 112 -7.23 10.83 8.12
N LYS A 113 -7.77 10.68 9.34
CA LYS A 113 -7.67 9.43 10.08
C LYS A 113 -8.53 8.36 9.40
N MET A 114 -7.90 7.24 9.07
CA MET A 114 -8.54 6.04 8.56
C MET A 114 -8.64 4.98 9.68
N ASP A 115 -9.46 3.96 9.48
CA ASP A 115 -9.78 2.99 10.53
C ASP A 115 -8.68 1.94 10.72
N MET A 116 -8.17 1.40 9.61
CA MET A 116 -7.10 0.41 9.60
C MET A 116 -6.43 0.32 8.23
N ASP A 117 -5.30 -0.39 8.17
CA ASP A 117 -4.64 -0.76 6.92
C ASP A 117 -5.18 -2.08 6.35
N LEU A 118 -4.95 -2.33 5.05
CA LEU A 118 -5.42 -3.52 4.33
C LEU A 118 -4.86 -4.81 4.94
N ARG A 119 -3.63 -4.79 5.48
CA ARG A 119 -3.04 -5.96 6.15
C ARG A 119 -3.91 -6.39 7.32
N LYS A 120 -4.23 -5.46 8.22
CA LYS A 120 -5.10 -5.72 9.38
C LYS A 120 -6.50 -6.13 8.93
N TYR A 121 -7.04 -5.47 7.91
CA TYR A 121 -8.35 -5.81 7.38
C TYR A 121 -8.42 -7.26 6.89
N LEU A 122 -7.41 -7.71 6.13
CA LEU A 122 -7.34 -9.09 5.65
C LEU A 122 -7.16 -10.08 6.80
N GLN A 123 -6.28 -9.80 7.77
CA GLN A 123 -6.12 -10.66 8.95
C GLN A 123 -7.43 -10.88 9.71
N GLN A 124 -8.28 -9.86 9.79
CA GLN A 124 -9.56 -9.92 10.51
C GLN A 124 -10.69 -10.57 9.68
N ASN A 125 -10.72 -10.32 8.36
CA ASN A 125 -11.90 -10.60 7.54
C ASN A 125 -11.68 -11.64 6.43
N HIS A 126 -10.44 -12.08 6.16
CA HIS A 126 -10.11 -12.87 4.97
C HIS A 126 -11.01 -14.11 4.77
N ASN A 127 -11.30 -14.86 5.84
CA ASN A 127 -12.13 -16.08 5.76
C ASN A 127 -13.61 -15.79 5.42
N GLN A 128 -14.04 -14.53 5.49
CA GLN A 128 -15.39 -14.07 5.21
C GLN A 128 -15.49 -13.39 3.84
N LEU A 129 -14.37 -12.96 3.25
CA LEU A 129 -14.35 -12.23 1.99
C LEU A 129 -14.66 -13.14 0.79
N THR A 130 -15.73 -12.81 0.09
CA THR A 130 -16.09 -13.35 -1.21
C THR A 130 -15.15 -12.84 -2.31
N TRP A 131 -15.11 -13.52 -3.46
CA TRP A 131 -14.36 -13.02 -4.62
C TRP A 131 -14.87 -11.69 -5.15
N LYS A 132 -16.18 -11.43 -5.03
CA LYS A 132 -16.76 -10.13 -5.37
C LYS A 132 -16.12 -9.00 -4.54
N GLU A 133 -15.97 -9.19 -3.24
CA GLU A 133 -15.36 -8.21 -2.35
C GLU A 133 -13.86 -8.07 -2.62
N ARG A 134 -13.13 -9.18 -2.80
CA ARG A 134 -11.69 -9.17 -3.13
C ARG A 134 -11.40 -8.40 -4.41
N ILE A 135 -12.22 -8.62 -5.44
CA ILE A 135 -12.12 -7.91 -6.72
C ILE A 135 -12.50 -6.44 -6.55
N GLN A 136 -13.50 -6.11 -5.72
CA GLN A 136 -13.85 -4.72 -5.43
C GLN A 136 -12.68 -3.97 -4.75
N ILE A 137 -12.02 -4.59 -3.75
CA ILE A 137 -10.82 -4.02 -3.10
C ILE A 137 -9.73 -3.79 -4.15
N THR A 138 -9.47 -4.79 -4.99
CA THR A 138 -8.47 -4.71 -6.06
C THR A 138 -8.79 -3.57 -7.04
N TYR A 139 -10.07 -3.43 -7.41
CA TYR A 139 -10.57 -2.39 -8.31
C TYR A 139 -10.37 -0.97 -7.73
N GLU A 140 -10.64 -0.77 -6.44
CA GLU A 140 -10.44 0.51 -5.77
C GLU A 140 -8.97 0.92 -5.74
N ILE A 141 -8.08 -0.03 -5.46
CA ILE A 141 -6.62 0.22 -5.44
C ILE A 141 -6.11 0.56 -6.85
N ILE A 142 -6.52 -0.16 -7.91
CA ILE A 142 -6.02 0.13 -9.27
C ILE A 142 -6.54 1.46 -9.80
N ILE A 143 -7.76 1.89 -9.45
CA ILE A 143 -8.25 3.24 -9.77
C ILE A 143 -7.39 4.30 -9.10
N ALA A 144 -7.05 4.11 -7.82
CA ALA A 144 -6.20 5.04 -7.10
C ALA A 144 -4.80 5.11 -7.74
N LEU A 145 -4.22 3.96 -8.07
CA LEU A 145 -2.90 3.89 -8.69
C LEU A 145 -2.88 4.49 -10.10
N SER A 146 -3.93 4.28 -10.91
CA SER A 146 -4.01 4.85 -12.25
C SER A 146 -4.11 6.37 -12.24
N ARG A 147 -4.76 6.95 -11.23
CA ARG A 147 -4.79 8.40 -11.00
C ARG A 147 -3.43 8.93 -10.57
N ILE A 148 -2.71 8.23 -9.69
CA ILE A 148 -1.34 8.58 -9.30
C ILE A 148 -0.41 8.59 -10.52
N HIS A 149 -0.45 7.53 -11.34
CA HIS A 149 0.34 7.47 -12.58
C HIS A 149 -0.09 8.53 -13.60
N GLY A 150 -1.38 8.86 -13.66
CA GLY A 150 -1.92 9.94 -14.49
C GLY A 150 -1.42 11.34 -14.11
N GLU A 151 -1.01 11.55 -12.85
CA GLU A 151 -0.29 12.76 -12.41
C GLU A 151 1.23 12.65 -12.61
N ASN A 152 1.69 11.69 -13.42
CA ASN A 152 3.10 11.40 -13.68
C ASN A 152 3.92 11.09 -12.41
N ALA A 153 3.27 10.49 -11.40
CA ALA A 153 3.88 10.12 -10.13
C ALA A 153 4.00 8.59 -9.98
N ILE A 154 5.07 8.13 -9.34
CA ILE A 154 5.33 6.71 -9.04
C ILE A 154 5.22 6.56 -7.52
N HIS A 155 4.45 5.60 -7.03
CA HIS A 155 4.25 5.34 -5.60
C HIS A 155 5.52 4.86 -4.90
N ARG A 156 6.25 3.92 -5.51
CA ARG A 156 7.55 3.36 -5.07
C ARG A 156 7.55 2.51 -3.79
N ASP A 157 6.55 2.68 -2.93
CA ASP A 157 6.38 1.88 -1.69
C ASP A 157 4.95 1.35 -1.53
N LEU A 158 4.40 0.80 -2.63
CA LEU A 158 3.03 0.32 -2.65
C LEU A 158 2.95 -1.06 -1.99
N HIS A 159 2.30 -1.14 -0.83
CA HIS A 159 2.08 -2.38 -0.10
C HIS A 159 0.85 -2.27 0.80
N SER A 160 0.39 -3.37 1.40
CA SER A 160 -0.89 -3.38 2.12
C SER A 160 -0.96 -2.48 3.35
N LYS A 161 0.17 -2.20 4.02
CA LYS A 161 0.19 -1.20 5.11
C LYS A 161 -0.02 0.25 4.64
N ASN A 162 0.13 0.53 3.34
CA ASN A 162 -0.10 1.85 2.73
C ASN A 162 -1.46 1.93 2.03
N ILE A 163 -2.27 0.86 2.09
CA ILE A 163 -3.67 0.88 1.66
C ILE A 163 -4.53 0.98 2.91
N LEU A 164 -5.32 2.05 3.05
CA LEU A 164 -6.12 2.31 4.24
C LEU A 164 -7.62 2.13 3.98
N HIS A 165 -8.32 1.54 4.94
CA HIS A 165 -9.76 1.29 4.92
C HIS A 165 -10.53 2.34 5.71
N SER A 166 -11.69 2.75 5.19
CA SER A 166 -12.68 3.54 5.94
C SER A 166 -13.95 2.72 6.18
N HIS A 167 -14.32 2.52 7.44
CA HIS A 167 -15.61 1.90 7.81
C HIS A 167 -16.80 2.77 7.40
N TYR A 168 -16.63 4.10 7.43
CA TYR A 168 -17.70 5.02 7.07
C TYR A 168 -18.05 4.92 5.58
N TYR A 169 -17.03 4.90 4.71
CA TYR A 169 -17.24 4.83 3.26
C TYR A 169 -17.26 3.40 2.71
N GLN A 170 -16.85 2.40 3.51
CA GLN A 170 -16.67 1.01 3.11
C GLN A 170 -15.77 0.88 1.86
N ARG A 171 -14.64 1.59 1.89
CA ARG A 171 -13.71 1.75 0.74
C ARG A 171 -12.26 1.75 1.18
N PHE A 172 -11.38 1.42 0.23
CA PHE A 172 -9.94 1.45 0.35
C PHE A 172 -9.31 2.62 -0.40
N TYR A 173 -8.23 3.16 0.17
CA TYR A 173 -7.56 4.36 -0.32
C TYR A 173 -6.05 4.15 -0.26
N ILE A 174 -5.34 4.62 -1.29
CA ILE A 174 -3.87 4.67 -1.24
C ILE A 174 -3.43 5.83 -0.34
N SER A 175 -2.49 5.56 0.56
CA SER A 175 -1.85 6.53 1.46
C SER A 175 -0.34 6.57 1.21
N ASP A 176 0.35 7.44 1.95
CA ASP A 176 1.82 7.55 1.93
C ASP A 176 2.42 7.85 0.54
N LEU A 177 2.03 8.98 -0.03
CA LEU A 177 2.57 9.49 -1.30
C LEU A 177 3.96 10.16 -1.14
N GLY A 178 4.68 9.88 -0.04
CA GLY A 178 5.94 10.51 0.35
C GLY A 178 7.16 9.85 -0.28
N PHE A 179 7.32 10.01 -1.60
CA PHE A 179 8.15 9.21 -2.51
C PHE A 179 9.64 9.01 -2.11
N CYS A 180 9.85 8.03 -1.23
CA CYS A 180 11.04 7.24 -0.86
C CYS A 180 12.02 7.78 0.19
N GLY A 181 11.81 7.30 1.42
CA GLY A 181 12.87 7.13 2.40
C GLY A 181 13.49 8.43 2.90
N PRO A 182 14.60 8.35 3.65
CA PRO A 182 15.17 9.51 4.29
C PRO A 182 15.86 10.40 3.25
N ALA A 183 15.86 11.69 3.55
CA ALA A 183 16.44 12.70 2.69
C ALA A 183 17.94 12.45 2.39
N ASN A 184 18.66 11.93 3.39
CA ASN A 184 20.09 11.62 3.38
C ASN A 184 20.43 10.15 3.01
N ARG A 185 19.56 9.43 2.31
CA ARG A 185 19.84 8.03 1.94
C ARG A 185 21.10 7.91 1.07
N PRO A 186 21.96 6.90 1.28
CA PRO A 186 23.12 6.63 0.44
C PRO A 186 22.74 6.45 -1.04
N SER A 187 23.65 6.79 -1.95
CA SER A 187 23.51 6.44 -3.36
C SER A 187 23.37 4.92 -3.50
N LYS A 188 22.52 4.45 -4.44
CA LYS A 188 22.18 3.03 -4.66
C LYS A 188 21.37 2.33 -3.56
N SER A 189 20.99 3.03 -2.48
CA SER A 189 20.09 2.45 -1.48
C SER A 189 18.63 2.38 -1.96
N ILE A 190 17.97 1.28 -1.65
CA ILE A 190 16.57 1.00 -2.01
C ILE A 190 15.72 1.23 -0.78
N TYR A 191 14.58 1.93 -0.91
CA TYR A 191 13.66 2.12 0.19
C TYR A 191 12.33 1.45 -0.13
N GLY A 192 11.91 0.52 0.72
CA GLY A 192 10.57 -0.07 0.62
C GLY A 192 10.42 -1.38 1.38
N ASN A 193 9.27 -1.99 1.23
CA ASN A 193 8.96 -3.29 1.82
C ASN A 193 9.36 -4.44 0.87
N LEU A 194 10.45 -5.15 1.20
CA LEU A 194 11.15 -6.08 0.28
C LEU A 194 10.24 -7.04 -0.52
N PRO A 195 9.24 -7.71 0.06
CA PRO A 195 8.33 -8.59 -0.69
C PRO A 195 7.55 -7.93 -1.84
N TYR A 196 7.42 -6.60 -1.83
CA TYR A 196 6.69 -5.82 -2.85
C TYR A 196 7.63 -5.14 -3.85
N ILE A 197 8.95 -5.13 -3.58
CA ILE A 197 9.91 -4.42 -4.41
C ILE A 197 10.15 -5.23 -5.69
N ALA A 198 9.98 -4.58 -6.84
CA ALA A 198 10.21 -5.21 -8.14
C ALA A 198 11.69 -5.60 -8.33
N PRO A 199 11.98 -6.72 -8.99
CA PRO A 199 13.34 -7.29 -9.04
C PRO A 199 14.34 -6.37 -9.75
N GLU A 200 13.91 -5.56 -10.72
CA GLU A 200 14.78 -4.56 -11.34
C GLU A 200 15.24 -3.49 -10.35
N ILE A 201 14.41 -3.15 -9.37
CA ILE A 201 14.74 -2.19 -8.31
C ILE A 201 15.69 -2.84 -7.31
N ILE A 202 15.47 -4.11 -6.96
CA ILE A 202 16.40 -4.89 -6.15
C ILE A 202 17.79 -4.93 -6.81
N ASN A 203 17.84 -5.10 -8.14
CA ASN A 203 19.06 -5.06 -8.95
C ASN A 203 19.62 -3.62 -9.18
N GLY A 204 19.14 -2.63 -8.44
CA GLY A 204 19.67 -1.26 -8.46
C GLY A 204 19.23 -0.40 -9.65
N LYS A 205 18.28 -0.85 -10.48
CA LYS A 205 17.65 0.01 -11.50
C LYS A 205 16.67 1.00 -10.82
N GLY A 206 16.42 2.13 -11.46
CA GLY A 206 15.55 3.17 -10.93
C GLY A 206 14.07 2.78 -10.92
N TYR A 207 13.29 3.38 -10.02
CA TYR A 207 11.83 3.20 -9.96
C TYR A 207 11.15 3.66 -11.25
N THR A 208 10.18 2.88 -11.70
CA THR A 208 9.36 3.16 -12.89
C THR A 208 7.88 2.93 -12.58
N PHE A 209 6.97 3.39 -13.44
CA PHE A 209 5.55 3.02 -13.34
C PHE A 209 5.37 1.49 -13.31
N LYS A 210 6.19 0.74 -14.06
CA LYS A 210 6.14 -0.74 -14.10
C LYS A 210 6.58 -1.38 -12.78
N SER A 211 7.37 -0.70 -11.95
CA SER A 211 7.71 -1.19 -10.60
C SER A 211 6.53 -1.11 -9.63
N ASP A 212 5.65 -0.11 -9.78
CA ASP A 212 4.39 -0.07 -9.04
C ASP A 212 3.41 -1.16 -9.52
N ILE A 213 3.41 -1.50 -10.82
CA ILE A 213 2.60 -2.60 -11.36
C ILE A 213 3.00 -3.95 -10.73
N TYR A 214 4.30 -4.19 -10.54
CA TYR A 214 4.78 -5.36 -9.80
C TYR A 214 4.31 -5.35 -8.34
N SER A 215 4.44 -4.20 -7.67
CA SER A 215 3.99 -4.03 -6.28
C SER A 215 2.47 -4.28 -6.15
N PHE A 216 1.70 -3.85 -7.14
CA PHE A 216 0.27 -4.10 -7.24
C PHE A 216 -0.06 -5.58 -7.45
N ALA A 217 0.75 -6.32 -8.21
CA ALA A 217 0.61 -7.78 -8.33
C ALA A 217 0.79 -8.50 -6.98
N MET A 218 1.73 -8.03 -6.16
CA MET A 218 1.93 -8.56 -4.79
C MET A 218 0.75 -8.23 -3.87
N LEU A 219 0.14 -7.05 -4.02
CA LEU A 219 -1.12 -6.72 -3.35
C LEU A 219 -2.27 -7.62 -3.81
N MET A 220 -2.41 -7.88 -5.10
CA MET A 220 -3.42 -8.81 -5.62
C MET A 220 -3.23 -10.21 -5.04
N TRP A 221 -1.99 -10.69 -4.99
CA TRP A 221 -1.67 -11.97 -4.37
C TRP A 221 -2.04 -12.00 -2.88
N GLU A 222 -1.70 -10.96 -2.12
CA GLU A 222 -2.07 -10.85 -0.71
C GLU A 222 -3.59 -10.77 -0.50
N ILE A 223 -4.32 -10.04 -1.35
CA ILE A 223 -5.78 -9.98 -1.32
C ILE A 223 -6.36 -11.37 -1.59
N SER A 224 -5.74 -12.17 -2.47
CA SER A 224 -6.15 -13.56 -2.73
C SER A 224 -5.84 -14.48 -1.55
N SER A 225 -4.62 -14.42 -1.00
CA SER A 225 -4.10 -15.37 -0.01
C SER A 225 -4.46 -15.01 1.44
N GLY A 226 -4.76 -13.74 1.71
CA GLY A 226 -4.91 -13.21 3.07
C GLY A 226 -3.61 -13.08 3.85
N GLN A 227 -2.48 -13.42 3.23
CA GLN A 227 -1.18 -13.53 3.88
C GLN A 227 -0.16 -12.57 3.25
N PRO A 228 0.86 -12.13 4.01
CA PRO A 228 2.02 -11.45 3.44
C PRO A 228 2.71 -12.26 2.34
N PRO A 229 3.08 -11.61 1.21
CA PRO A 229 3.96 -12.26 0.25
C PRO A 229 5.25 -12.68 0.96
N PHE A 230 5.68 -13.91 0.72
CA PHE A 230 6.86 -14.50 1.33
C PHE A 230 6.82 -14.58 2.87
N ILE A 231 5.66 -14.84 3.46
CA ILE A 231 5.50 -14.85 4.94
C ILE A 231 6.51 -15.72 5.71
N ASN A 232 6.98 -16.79 5.08
CA ASN A 232 7.90 -17.78 5.66
C ASN A 232 9.39 -17.46 5.39
N TYR A 233 9.71 -16.29 4.85
CA TYR A 233 11.08 -15.87 4.55
C TYR A 233 11.48 -14.69 5.43
N GLU A 234 12.75 -14.68 5.83
CA GLU A 234 13.37 -13.47 6.37
C GLU A 234 13.52 -12.41 5.26
N HIS A 235 13.39 -11.14 5.64
CA HIS A 235 13.42 -10.03 4.69
C HIS A 235 14.84 -9.46 4.57
N ASP A 236 15.73 -10.26 3.97
CA ASP A 236 17.17 -10.05 3.89
C ASP A 236 17.71 -10.24 2.45
N TYR A 237 19.04 -10.33 2.33
CA TYR A 237 19.75 -10.56 1.07
C TYR A 237 19.32 -11.88 0.40
N ASP A 238 19.03 -12.92 1.17
CA ASP A 238 18.66 -14.22 0.62
C ASP A 238 17.30 -14.17 -0.06
N LEU A 239 16.32 -13.47 0.54
CA LEU A 239 15.04 -13.24 -0.12
C LEU A 239 15.20 -12.38 -1.36
N ALA A 240 16.02 -11.32 -1.31
CA ALA A 240 16.31 -10.48 -2.47
C ALA A 240 16.90 -11.30 -3.64
N MET A 241 17.88 -12.17 -3.36
CA MET A 241 18.47 -13.08 -4.33
C MET A 241 17.44 -14.07 -4.91
N LYS A 242 16.57 -14.65 -4.07
CA LYS A 242 15.51 -15.56 -4.54
C LYS A 242 14.52 -14.82 -5.45
N ILE A 243 14.12 -13.59 -5.13
CA ILE A 243 13.22 -12.76 -5.95
C ILE A 243 13.84 -12.47 -7.32
N ILE A 244 15.13 -12.11 -7.35
CA ILE A 244 15.88 -11.85 -8.59
C ILE A 244 15.99 -13.10 -9.46
N ASN A 245 16.21 -14.26 -8.83
CA ASN A 245 16.23 -15.56 -9.52
C ASN A 245 14.84 -16.07 -9.90
N GLY A 246 13.78 -15.30 -9.64
CA GLY A 246 12.46 -15.53 -10.19
C GLY A 246 11.47 -16.22 -9.27
N ILE A 247 11.76 -16.38 -7.97
CA ILE A 247 10.75 -16.90 -7.04
C ILE A 247 9.54 -15.96 -7.01
N ARG A 248 8.34 -16.54 -7.01
CA ARG A 248 7.08 -15.83 -6.77
C ARG A 248 6.27 -16.60 -5.72
N PRO A 249 5.37 -15.93 -4.97
CA PRO A 249 4.47 -16.63 -4.07
C PRO A 249 3.55 -17.59 -4.84
N LYS A 250 3.34 -18.81 -4.34
CA LYS A 250 2.45 -19.79 -4.95
C LYS A 250 1.01 -19.26 -5.00
N ILE A 251 0.37 -19.30 -6.16
CA ILE A 251 -1.04 -18.90 -6.30
C ILE A 251 -1.93 -19.84 -5.46
N VAL A 252 -2.79 -19.26 -4.62
CA VAL A 252 -3.65 -20.03 -3.71
C VAL A 252 -4.78 -20.71 -4.49
N PRO A 253 -5.06 -22.02 -4.23
CA PRO A 253 -6.21 -22.71 -4.81
C PRO A 253 -7.53 -21.96 -4.60
N GLY A 254 -8.38 -21.92 -5.63
CA GLY A 254 -9.62 -21.15 -5.62
C GLY A 254 -9.47 -19.70 -6.11
N THR A 255 -8.27 -19.26 -6.48
CA THR A 255 -8.08 -17.99 -7.21
C THR A 255 -8.71 -18.08 -8.62
N PRO A 256 -9.63 -17.18 -9.01
CA PRO A 256 -10.21 -17.14 -10.34
C PRO A 256 -9.14 -17.03 -11.41
N LEU A 257 -9.35 -17.73 -12.53
CA LEU A 257 -8.37 -17.82 -13.61
C LEU A 257 -8.06 -16.44 -14.20
N GLU A 258 -9.06 -15.59 -14.37
CA GLU A 258 -8.90 -14.21 -14.83
C GLU A 258 -8.05 -13.37 -13.88
N TYR A 259 -8.17 -13.59 -12.57
CA TYR A 259 -7.39 -12.88 -11.55
C TYR A 259 -5.95 -13.39 -11.49
N LYS A 260 -5.76 -14.72 -11.55
CA LYS A 260 -4.45 -15.38 -11.64
C LYS A 260 -3.62 -14.84 -12.81
N LYS A 261 -4.22 -14.82 -14.01
CA LYS A 261 -3.53 -14.34 -15.24
C LYS A 261 -2.99 -12.92 -15.08
N LEU A 262 -3.76 -12.02 -14.46
CA LEU A 262 -3.32 -10.64 -14.22
C LEU A 262 -2.17 -10.56 -13.22
N ILE A 263 -2.19 -11.33 -12.13
CA ILE A 263 -1.05 -11.41 -11.20
C ILE A 263 0.20 -11.82 -11.99
N GLU A 264 0.09 -12.89 -12.79
CA GLU A 264 1.20 -13.48 -13.52
C GLU A 264 1.81 -12.52 -14.55
N GLN A 265 0.97 -11.77 -15.26
CA GLN A 265 1.43 -10.73 -16.18
C GLN A 265 2.08 -9.54 -15.47
N CYS A 266 1.61 -9.18 -14.27
CA CYS A 266 2.07 -7.97 -13.58
C CYS A 266 3.36 -8.18 -12.77
N TRP A 267 3.69 -9.42 -12.37
CA TRP A 267 4.90 -9.72 -11.59
C TRP A 267 6.08 -10.29 -12.41
N ASP A 268 6.04 -10.16 -13.74
CA ASP A 268 7.13 -10.60 -14.62
C ASP A 268 8.45 -9.90 -14.22
N ALA A 269 9.56 -10.63 -14.24
CA ALA A 269 10.88 -10.07 -13.97
C ALA A 269 11.27 -8.97 -14.97
N ASP A 270 10.84 -9.07 -16.22
CA ASP A 270 11.04 -8.05 -17.25
C ASP A 270 9.93 -6.98 -17.18
N PRO A 271 10.24 -5.73 -16.80
CA PRO A 271 9.24 -4.67 -16.69
C PRO A 271 8.52 -4.35 -18.00
N SER A 272 9.14 -4.64 -19.15
CA SER A 272 8.54 -4.39 -20.48
C SER A 272 7.40 -5.35 -20.81
N LYS A 273 7.40 -6.54 -20.21
CA LYS A 273 6.35 -7.56 -20.38
C LYS A 273 5.14 -7.34 -19.49
N ARG A 274 5.27 -6.52 -18.44
CA ARG A 274 4.16 -6.17 -17.55
C ARG A 274 3.14 -5.32 -18.28
N LEU A 275 1.87 -5.45 -17.92
CA LEU A 275 0.80 -4.58 -18.42
C LEU A 275 1.08 -3.11 -18.10
N ASP A 276 0.65 -2.19 -18.96
CA ASP A 276 0.58 -0.77 -18.60
C ASP A 276 -0.63 -0.51 -17.69
N ILE A 277 -0.61 0.63 -17.01
CA ILE A 277 -1.60 0.96 -15.99
C ILE A 277 -3.02 1.10 -16.56
N TYR A 278 -3.17 1.57 -17.79
CA TYR A 278 -4.48 1.77 -18.42
C TYR A 278 -5.09 0.43 -18.84
N THR A 279 -4.29 -0.43 -19.48
CA THR A 279 -4.71 -1.79 -19.83
C THR A 279 -5.07 -2.59 -18.57
N LEU A 280 -4.23 -2.56 -17.54
CA LEU A 280 -4.51 -3.26 -16.28
C LEU A 280 -5.78 -2.76 -15.58
N TRP A 281 -6.00 -1.43 -15.54
CA TRP A 281 -7.21 -0.84 -15.00
C TRP A 281 -8.46 -1.31 -15.75
N ASN A 282 -8.42 -1.36 -17.08
CA ASN A 282 -9.55 -1.82 -17.90
C ASN A 282 -9.86 -3.30 -17.68
N GLU A 283 -8.85 -4.17 -17.64
CA GLU A 283 -9.04 -5.59 -17.37
C GLU A 283 -9.68 -5.82 -15.99
N ILE A 284 -9.17 -5.16 -14.94
CA ILE A 284 -9.75 -5.26 -13.60
C ILE A 284 -11.16 -4.68 -13.54
N ARG A 285 -11.43 -3.59 -14.26
CA ARG A 285 -12.78 -3.02 -14.39
C ARG A 285 -13.75 -4.03 -15.01
N ASN A 286 -13.34 -4.71 -16.08
CA ASN A 286 -14.16 -5.72 -16.76
C ASN A 286 -14.44 -6.92 -15.84
N ILE A 287 -13.41 -7.40 -15.13
CA ILE A 287 -13.57 -8.44 -14.10
C ILE A 287 -14.54 -7.96 -13.01
N ASN A 288 -14.37 -6.75 -12.49
CA ASN A 288 -15.26 -6.23 -11.45
C ASN A 288 -16.72 -6.18 -11.94
N ILE A 289 -16.98 -5.58 -13.10
CA ILE A 289 -18.33 -5.53 -13.70
C ILE A 289 -18.94 -6.94 -13.83
N SER A 290 -18.15 -7.94 -14.26
CA SER A 290 -18.60 -9.33 -14.36
C SER A 290 -19.06 -9.90 -13.02
N TYR A 291 -18.34 -9.62 -11.92
CA TYR A 291 -18.68 -10.12 -10.59
C TYR A 291 -19.78 -9.32 -9.90
N GLN A 292 -19.92 -8.03 -10.21
CA GLN A 292 -21.02 -7.20 -9.69
C GLN A 292 -22.36 -7.59 -10.32
N ASN A 293 -22.38 -7.94 -11.61
CA ASN A 293 -23.61 -8.13 -12.39
C ASN A 293 -24.09 -9.59 -12.51
N ASN A 294 -23.31 -10.59 -12.07
CA ASN A 294 -23.65 -12.00 -12.32
C ASN A 294 -23.98 -12.79 -11.02
N PRO A 295 -25.28 -13.08 -10.75
CA PRO A 295 -25.71 -13.87 -9.59
C PRO A 295 -25.17 -15.31 -9.54
N SER A 296 -24.84 -15.92 -10.69
CA SER A 296 -24.35 -17.30 -10.73
C SER A 296 -22.88 -17.42 -10.31
N LYS A 297 -22.03 -16.44 -10.67
CA LYS A 297 -20.66 -16.32 -10.13
C LYS A 297 -20.64 -16.02 -8.62
N LEU A 298 -21.67 -15.37 -8.10
CA LEU A 298 -21.87 -15.16 -6.66
C LEU A 298 -22.15 -16.50 -5.93
N ALA A 299 -23.01 -17.35 -6.49
CA ALA A 299 -23.36 -18.64 -5.89
C ALA A 299 -22.21 -19.67 -5.92
N ALA A 300 -21.46 -19.76 -7.02
CA ALA A 300 -20.31 -20.68 -7.14
C ALA A 300 -19.15 -20.32 -6.17
N ASN A 301 -18.98 -19.02 -5.87
CA ASN A 301 -17.88 -18.54 -5.03
C ASN A 301 -18.19 -18.49 -3.54
N ASN A 302 -19.47 -18.41 -3.13
CA ASN A 302 -19.86 -18.52 -1.72
C ASN A 302 -19.63 -19.94 -1.15
N ASN A 303 -19.56 -20.95 -2.02
CA ASN A 303 -19.27 -22.34 -1.63
C ASN A 303 -17.77 -22.64 -1.53
N LEU A 304 -16.90 -21.74 -1.98
CA LEU A 304 -15.45 -21.80 -1.76
C LEU A 304 -15.08 -21.01 -0.50
N LYS A 305 -15.70 -21.35 0.64
CA LYS A 305 -15.06 -21.06 1.92
C LYS A 305 -13.75 -21.84 1.90
N ILE A 306 -12.62 -21.13 1.84
CA ILE A 306 -11.28 -21.74 1.84
C ILE A 306 -11.27 -22.78 2.97
N ASN A 307 -11.13 -24.06 2.60
CA ASN A 307 -11.18 -25.16 3.54
C ASN A 307 -10.20 -24.88 4.68
N LYS A 308 -10.69 -25.03 5.93
CA LYS A 308 -9.91 -24.87 7.18
C LYS A 308 -8.67 -25.79 7.27
N SER A 309 -8.50 -26.71 6.33
CA SER A 309 -7.38 -27.66 6.29
C SER A 309 -6.18 -27.05 5.56
N ASN A 310 -5.38 -26.28 6.30
CA ASN A 310 -3.91 -26.09 6.19
C ASN A 310 -3.43 -24.74 6.78
N THR A 311 -4.32 -23.92 7.33
CA THR A 311 -3.93 -22.63 7.96
C THR A 311 -3.67 -22.71 9.46
N SER A 312 -3.42 -23.89 10.03
CA SER A 312 -2.79 -23.99 11.36
C SER A 312 -1.29 -23.67 11.30
N LEU A 313 -0.91 -22.65 10.53
CA LEU A 313 0.23 -21.83 10.93
C LEU A 313 -0.27 -21.10 12.17
N LYS A 314 -0.07 -21.73 13.34
CA LYS A 314 0.06 -20.99 14.60
C LYS A 314 0.87 -19.75 14.23
N SER A 315 0.31 -18.58 14.45
CA SER A 315 1.00 -17.31 14.35
C SER A 315 2.24 -17.40 15.23
N LYS A 316 3.35 -17.95 14.71
CA LYS A 316 4.68 -17.55 15.17
C LYS A 316 4.62 -16.06 15.06
N ASP A 317 4.68 -15.37 16.20
CA ASP A 317 4.62 -13.92 16.30
C ASP A 317 5.31 -13.29 15.09
N THR A 318 4.52 -12.96 14.07
CA THR A 318 5.06 -12.50 12.79
C THR A 318 5.62 -11.15 13.12
N ASN A 319 6.94 -11.09 13.31
CA ASN A 319 7.64 -9.96 13.85
C ASN A 319 7.24 -8.74 13.00
N SER A 320 6.35 -7.89 13.52
CA SER A 320 5.61 -6.92 12.69
C SER A 320 6.54 -5.92 11.99
N ALA A 321 7.78 -5.83 12.49
CA ALA A 321 8.92 -5.09 11.99
C ALA A 321 9.50 -5.63 10.66
N LEU A 322 9.32 -6.93 10.34
CA LEU A 322 9.80 -7.49 9.06
C LEU A 322 9.05 -6.86 7.88
N TYR A 323 7.74 -6.64 8.03
CA TYR A 323 6.85 -6.12 6.98
C TYR A 323 6.71 -4.60 7.00
N THR A 324 7.75 -3.87 7.41
CA THR A 324 7.78 -2.41 7.33
C THR A 324 8.82 -1.96 6.33
N SER A 325 8.54 -0.86 5.64
CA SER A 325 9.47 -0.24 4.72
C SER A 325 10.76 0.17 5.43
N LYS A 326 11.87 -0.27 4.87
CA LYS A 326 13.21 0.01 5.40
C LYS A 326 14.18 0.29 4.25
N LEU A 327 15.36 0.75 4.62
CA LEU A 327 16.45 0.94 3.67
C LEU A 327 17.16 -0.41 3.45
N HIS A 328 17.41 -0.73 2.19
CA HIS A 328 18.16 -1.91 1.76
C HIS A 328 19.36 -1.47 0.93
N GLN A 329 20.44 -2.23 1.04
CA GLN A 329 21.61 -2.12 0.18
C GLN A 329 21.97 -3.53 -0.25
N PHE A 330 21.85 -3.78 -1.55
CA PHE A 330 22.22 -5.04 -2.15
C PHE A 330 23.24 -4.74 -3.24
N GLU A 331 24.30 -5.54 -3.29
CA GLU A 331 25.37 -5.41 -4.26
C GLU A 331 25.59 -6.75 -4.97
N ASN A 332 26.10 -6.67 -6.20
CA ASN A 332 26.53 -7.82 -7.00
C ASN A 332 25.42 -8.85 -7.28
N LEU A 333 24.18 -8.38 -7.42
CA LEU A 333 23.05 -9.23 -7.79
C LEU A 333 23.06 -9.50 -9.32
N PRO A 334 22.62 -10.69 -9.77
CA PRO A 334 22.52 -11.00 -11.19
C PRO A 334 21.33 -10.26 -11.85
N GLU A 335 21.26 -10.28 -13.18
CA GLU A 335 20.10 -9.75 -13.90
C GLU A 335 18.82 -10.53 -13.54
N PRO A 336 17.71 -9.82 -13.24
CA PRO A 336 16.41 -10.43 -12.96
C PRO A 336 15.93 -11.40 -14.05
N ARG A 337 15.39 -12.53 -13.63
CA ARG A 337 14.73 -13.50 -14.53
C ARG A 337 13.48 -14.08 -13.87
N ASN A 338 12.64 -14.72 -14.68
CA ASN A 338 11.60 -15.61 -14.17
C ASN A 338 12.20 -17.01 -13.94
N ALA A 339 11.71 -17.70 -12.91
CA ALA A 339 12.07 -19.10 -12.67
C ALA A 339 11.24 -20.02 -13.58
N THR A 340 11.78 -21.19 -13.93
CA THR A 340 10.98 -22.22 -14.62
C THR A 340 9.96 -22.85 -13.66
N GLU A 341 9.00 -23.57 -14.19
CA GLU A 341 7.98 -24.24 -13.39
C GLU A 341 8.63 -25.29 -12.46
N GLU A 342 9.63 -26.04 -12.96
CA GLU A 342 10.39 -27.01 -12.17
C GLU A 342 11.23 -26.35 -11.06
N GLU A 343 11.85 -25.20 -11.33
CA GLU A 343 12.59 -24.43 -10.32
C GLU A 343 11.66 -23.95 -9.20
N LEU A 344 10.47 -23.45 -9.55
CA LEU A 344 9.47 -23.01 -8.56
C LEU A 344 8.96 -24.19 -7.72
N GLU A 345 8.68 -25.34 -8.34
CA GLU A 345 8.27 -26.54 -7.62
C GLU A 345 9.34 -27.01 -6.63
N ALA A 346 10.61 -27.04 -7.05
CA ALA A 346 11.73 -27.41 -6.19
C ALA A 346 11.97 -26.41 -5.04
N LEU A 347 11.74 -25.11 -5.26
CA LEU A 347 11.87 -24.09 -4.22
C LEU A 347 10.74 -24.17 -3.19
N HIS A 348 9.52 -24.46 -3.64
CA HIS A 348 8.37 -24.60 -2.76
C HIS A 348 8.40 -25.90 -1.95
N SER A 349 8.84 -27.02 -2.53
CA SER A 349 8.97 -28.30 -1.80
C SER A 349 9.99 -28.21 -0.67
N LYS A 350 11.17 -27.63 -0.91
CA LYS A 350 12.21 -27.46 0.13
C LYS A 350 11.79 -26.58 1.31
N SER A 351 10.81 -25.69 1.12
CA SER A 351 10.27 -24.87 2.21
C SER A 351 9.34 -25.65 3.16
N HIS A 352 8.83 -26.81 2.73
CA HIS A 352 8.00 -27.70 3.55
C HIS A 352 8.84 -28.68 4.39
N ASP A 353 10.09 -28.95 4.00
CA ASP A 353 10.97 -29.93 4.68
C ASP A 353 11.66 -29.40 5.95
N LEU A 354 11.39 -28.16 6.37
CA LEU A 354 11.93 -27.58 7.62
C LEU A 354 11.02 -27.79 8.85
N GLU A 355 9.97 -28.62 8.73
CA GLU A 355 9.22 -29.11 9.89
C GLU A 355 10.01 -30.24 10.57
N ILE A 356 10.79 -29.88 11.59
CA ILE A 356 11.41 -30.86 12.50
C ILE A 356 10.25 -31.68 13.12
N PRO A 357 10.26 -33.02 13.02
CA PRO A 357 9.26 -33.83 13.69
C PRO A 357 9.37 -33.62 15.19
N ASP A 358 8.26 -33.26 15.81
CA ASP A 358 8.10 -33.10 17.25
C ASP A 358 8.25 -34.49 17.91
N ASN A 359 9.49 -34.88 18.18
CA ASN A 359 9.80 -36.06 18.98
C ASN A 359 9.76 -35.67 20.45
N SER A 360 8.56 -35.63 21.01
CA SER A 360 8.37 -35.80 22.45
C SER A 360 7.64 -37.13 22.71
N LYS A 361 8.40 -38.07 23.26
CA LYS A 361 7.90 -39.23 24.01
C LYS A 361 7.65 -38.82 25.45
#